data_AF-W1XU69-F1
#
_entry.id   AF-W1XU69-F1
#
_cell.length_a   1.000
_cell.length_b   1.000
_cell.length_c   1.000
_cell.angle_alpha   90.00
_cell.angle_beta   90.00
_cell.angle_gamma   90.00
#
_symmetry.space_group_name_H-M   'P 1'
#
loop_
_entity.id
_entity.type
_entity.pdbx_description
1 polymer ?
#
loop_
_entity_poly.entity_id
_entity_poly.type
_entity_poly.pdbx_seq_one_letter_code
_entity_poly.pdbx_strand_id
1 'polypeptide(L)'
;DVLAANLALPAHHLVTFTWGNVSAVDEARQWMVLNPSGVEYDVMTADDMVVVEIASGKVVEGSKKPSSDTPTHLALYRRYAEIGGIVHTHSRHATI
;
A
#
# COMPACT_ATOMS: atom_id res chain seq x y z
N ASP A 1 0.93 -11.31 2.11
CA ASP A 1 -0.40 -10.72 1.82
C ASP A 1 -0.34 -9.43 1.01
N VAL A 2 0.36 -8.39 1.48
CA VAL A 2 0.38 -7.07 0.79
C VAL A 2 0.89 -7.13 -0.66
N LEU A 3 1.96 -7.89 -0.95
CA LEU A 3 2.42 -8.08 -2.33
C LEU A 3 1.32 -8.69 -3.20
N ALA A 4 0.73 -9.81 -2.77
CA ALA A 4 -0.30 -10.50 -3.53
C ALA A 4 -1.51 -9.60 -3.81
N ALA A 5 -1.90 -8.77 -2.83
CA ALA A 5 -2.99 -7.81 -2.99
C ALA A 5 -2.64 -6.70 -4.01
N ASN A 6 -1.40 -6.22 -4.03
CA ASN A 6 -0.93 -5.28 -5.05
C ASN A 6 -0.94 -5.92 -6.44
N LEU A 7 -0.43 -7.14 -6.58
CA LEU A 7 -0.42 -7.89 -7.86
C LEU A 7 -1.84 -8.23 -8.37
N ALA A 8 -2.83 -8.30 -7.47
CA ALA A 8 -4.22 -8.52 -7.85
C ALA A 8 -4.84 -7.29 -8.55
N LEU A 9 -4.35 -6.07 -8.30
CA LEU A 9 -4.89 -4.85 -8.91
C LEU A 9 -4.86 -4.88 -10.45
N PRO A 10 -3.72 -5.13 -11.12
CA PRO A 10 -3.69 -5.24 -12.58
C PRO A 10 -4.40 -6.50 -13.08
N ALA A 11 -4.37 -7.61 -12.34
CA ALA A 11 -5.07 -8.84 -12.70
C ALA A 11 -6.60 -8.66 -12.77
N HIS A 12 -7.15 -7.73 -11.96
CA HIS A 12 -8.56 -7.36 -11.97
C HIS A 12 -8.87 -6.09 -12.79
N HIS A 13 -7.92 -5.59 -13.58
CA HIS A 13 -8.08 -4.39 -14.41
C HIS A 13 -8.48 -3.13 -13.63
N LEU A 14 -8.01 -3.00 -12.38
CA LEU A 14 -8.32 -1.85 -11.51
C LEU A 14 -7.30 -0.71 -11.62
N VAL A 15 -6.14 -0.97 -12.24
CA VAL A 15 -5.04 0.00 -12.39
C VAL A 15 -4.42 -0.06 -13.79
N THR A 16 -3.61 0.94 -14.12
CA THR A 16 -2.79 1.01 -15.34
C THR A 16 -1.40 1.52 -14.95
N PHE A 17 -0.35 1.06 -15.64
CA PHE A 17 1.04 1.37 -15.27
C PHE A 17 1.31 1.06 -13.78
N THR A 18 2.05 1.92 -13.10
CA THR A 18 2.40 1.84 -11.67
C THR A 18 1.37 2.51 -10.75
N TRP A 19 0.14 2.76 -11.23
CA TRP A 19 -0.90 3.38 -10.41
C TRP A 19 -1.40 2.43 -9.34
N GLY A 20 -2.06 3.01 -8.33
CA GLY A 20 -2.67 2.28 -7.24
C GLY A 20 -1.65 1.72 -6.25
N ASN A 21 -2.18 1.34 -5.11
CA ASN A 21 -1.39 0.78 -4.02
C ASN A 21 -2.30 0.07 -3.02
N VAL A 22 -1.73 -0.94 -2.37
CA VAL A 22 -2.38 -1.64 -1.28
C VAL A 22 -1.47 -1.62 -0.06
N SER A 23 -2.06 -1.38 1.10
CA SER A 23 -1.39 -1.58 2.38
C SER A 23 -2.23 -2.42 3.33
N ALA A 24 -1.56 -2.99 4.33
CA ALA A 24 -2.18 -3.64 5.47
C ALA A 24 -1.47 -3.24 6.77
N VAL A 25 -2.14 -3.43 7.90
CA VAL A 25 -1.55 -3.26 9.23
C VAL A 25 -1.40 -4.59 9.94
N ASP A 26 -0.42 -4.68 10.85
CA ASP A 26 -0.28 -5.82 11.74
C ASP A 26 -1.37 -5.84 12.82
N GLU A 27 -1.54 -6.98 13.49
CA GLU A 27 -2.57 -7.16 14.52
C GLU A 27 -2.44 -6.16 15.68
N ALA A 28 -1.19 -5.84 16.06
CA ALA A 28 -0.90 -4.85 17.09
C ALA A 28 -1.12 -3.40 16.63
N ARG A 29 -1.37 -3.18 15.33
CA ARG A 29 -1.56 -1.87 14.70
C ARG A 29 -0.40 -0.92 14.98
N GLN A 30 0.81 -1.46 15.00
CA GLN A 30 2.05 -0.71 15.17
C GLN A 30 2.67 -0.40 13.80
N TRP A 31 2.54 -1.33 12.87
CA TRP A 31 3.21 -1.33 11.58
C TRP A 31 2.21 -1.35 10.44
N MET A 32 2.45 -0.50 9.45
CA MET A 32 1.80 -0.53 8.14
C MET A 32 2.80 -1.03 7.11
N VAL A 33 2.40 -2.01 6.31
CA VAL A 33 3.18 -2.51 5.17
C VAL A 33 2.50 -2.10 3.87
N LEU A 34 3.25 -1.53 2.93
CA LEU A 34 2.72 -1.11 1.61
C LEU A 34 3.74 -1.28 0.49
N ASN A 35 3.28 -1.19 -0.76
CA ASN A 35 4.16 -1.24 -1.94
C ASN A 35 5.04 0.02 -2.08
N PRO A 36 6.20 -0.12 -2.75
CA PRO A 36 7.06 1.01 -3.01
C PRO A 36 6.53 1.89 -4.15
N SER A 37 7.01 3.13 -4.19
CA SER A 37 6.74 4.07 -5.28
C SER A 37 7.50 3.69 -6.55
N GLY A 38 6.81 3.68 -7.70
CA GLY A 38 7.45 3.61 -9.02
C GLY A 38 8.09 2.27 -9.39
N VAL A 39 7.64 1.17 -8.79
CA VAL A 39 8.02 -0.20 -9.17
C VAL A 39 6.89 -0.81 -9.98
N GLU A 40 7.22 -1.33 -11.17
CA GLU A 40 6.26 -2.05 -12.02
C GLU A 40 5.77 -3.33 -11.33
N TYR A 41 4.49 -3.65 -11.52
CA TYR A 41 3.86 -4.79 -10.84
C TYR A 41 4.45 -6.14 -11.26
N ASP A 42 4.91 -6.29 -12.50
CA ASP A 42 5.46 -7.54 -13.04
C ASP A 42 6.81 -7.95 -12.42
N VAL A 43 7.56 -6.98 -11.89
CA VAL A 43 8.86 -7.19 -11.22
C VAL A 43 8.79 -6.97 -9.71
N MET A 44 7.62 -6.63 -9.17
CA MET A 44 7.46 -6.34 -7.74
C MET A 44 7.61 -7.62 -6.91
N THR A 45 8.46 -7.58 -5.90
CA THR A 45 8.72 -8.71 -4.99
C THR A 45 8.35 -8.40 -3.54
N ALA A 46 8.40 -9.41 -2.67
CA ALA A 46 8.07 -9.23 -1.26
C ALA A 46 9.09 -8.32 -0.55
N ASP A 47 10.36 -8.42 -0.94
CA ASP A 47 11.47 -7.62 -0.39
C ASP A 47 11.36 -6.14 -0.76
N ASP A 48 10.48 -5.80 -1.71
CA ASP A 48 10.24 -4.44 -2.13
C ASP A 48 9.23 -3.71 -1.25
N MET A 49 8.46 -4.45 -0.45
CA MET A 49 7.48 -3.88 0.46
C MET A 49 8.18 -3.01 1.49
N VAL A 50 7.52 -1.91 1.87
CA VAL A 50 8.04 -0.95 2.82
C VAL A 50 7.22 -1.02 4.10
N VAL A 51 7.91 -1.09 5.24
CA VAL A 51 7.29 -1.10 6.57
C VAL A 51 7.41 0.29 7.17
N VAL A 52 6.28 0.83 7.61
CA VAL A 52 6.14 2.18 8.16
C VAL A 52 5.51 2.10 9.54
N GLU A 53 6.09 2.79 10.52
CA GLU A 53 5.50 2.94 11.85
C GLU A 53 4.22 3.79 11.78
N ILE A 54 3.10 3.28 12.29
CA ILE A 54 1.83 4.01 12.24
C ILE A 54 1.90 5.29 13.07
N ALA A 55 2.52 5.27 14.24
CA ALA A 55 2.56 6.44 15.13
C ALA A 55 3.32 7.63 14.51
N SER A 56 4.53 7.39 14.01
CA SER A 56 5.40 8.47 13.51
C SER A 56 5.34 8.67 11.99
N GLY A 57 4.97 7.64 11.23
CA GLY A 57 5.09 7.61 9.78
C GLY A 57 6.52 7.37 9.27
N LYS A 58 7.46 6.99 10.15
CA LYS A 58 8.83 6.65 9.76
C LYS A 58 8.87 5.29 9.08
N VAL A 59 9.68 5.21 8.02
CA VAL A 59 10.07 3.92 7.44
C VAL A 59 10.98 3.20 8.44
N VAL A 60 10.61 1.98 8.81
CA VAL A 60 11.38 1.15 9.76
C VAL A 60 12.07 -0.03 9.06
N GLU A 61 11.57 -0.45 7.90
CA GLU A 61 12.17 -1.49 7.06
C GLU A 61 11.81 -1.26 5.58
N GLY A 62 12.70 -1.69 4.68
CA GLY A 62 12.56 -1.53 3.24
C GLY A 62 13.67 -0.65 2.64
N SER A 63 14.20 -1.06 1.49
CA SER A 63 15.27 -0.34 0.77
C SER A 63 14.73 0.68 -0.24
N LYS A 64 13.44 0.58 -0.57
CA LYS A 64 12.76 1.41 -1.57
C LYS A 64 11.96 2.53 -0.91
N LYS A 65 11.67 3.57 -1.69
CA LYS A 65 10.81 4.67 -1.25
C LYS A 65 9.36 4.15 -1.17
N PRO A 66 8.62 4.39 -0.06
CA PRO A 66 7.21 3.98 0.01
C PRO A 66 6.34 4.77 -0.97
N SER A 67 5.15 4.26 -1.30
CA SER A 67 4.16 4.96 -2.13
C SER A 67 3.95 6.43 -1.69
N SER A 68 3.71 7.33 -2.63
CA SER A 68 3.35 8.72 -2.34
C SER A 68 2.08 8.85 -1.50
N ASP A 69 1.20 7.85 -1.52
CA ASP A 69 -0.07 7.85 -0.78
C ASP A 69 0.07 7.37 0.67
N THR A 70 1.29 7.05 1.12
CA THR A 70 1.59 6.68 2.51
C THR A 70 0.93 7.59 3.55
N PRO A 71 0.98 8.94 3.43
CA PRO A 71 0.35 9.83 4.42
C PRO A 71 -1.17 9.63 4.52
N THR A 72 -1.84 9.35 3.40
CA THR A 72 -3.28 9.07 3.36
C THR A 72 -3.59 7.77 4.09
N HIS A 73 -2.83 6.71 3.83
CA HIS A 73 -3.03 5.42 4.49
C HIS A 73 -2.80 5.52 6.00
N LEU A 74 -1.74 6.22 6.43
CA LEU A 74 -1.48 6.49 7.84
C LEU A 74 -2.62 7.26 8.50
N ALA A 75 -3.15 8.29 7.85
CA ALA A 75 -4.26 9.08 8.38
C ALA A 75 -5.52 8.20 8.60
N LEU A 76 -5.82 7.32 7.64
CA LEU A 76 -6.96 6.41 7.73
C LEU A 76 -6.78 5.36 8.84
N TYR A 77 -5.61 4.72 8.96
CA TYR A 77 -5.37 3.74 10.04
C TYR A 77 -5.37 4.36 11.44
N ARG A 78 -4.90 5.61 11.57
CA ARG A 78 -4.96 6.34 12.84
C ARG A 78 -6.40 6.74 13.20
N ARG A 79 -7.25 6.99 12.20
CA ARG A 79 -8.62 7.47 12.41
C ARG A 79 -9.62 6.34 12.64
N TYR A 80 -9.46 5.22 11.95
CA TYR A 80 -10.41 4.10 11.91
C TYR A 80 -9.76 2.85 12.50
N ALA A 81 -10.13 2.52 13.74
CA ALA A 81 -9.58 1.40 14.50
C ALA A 81 -10.05 0.02 14.00
N GLU A 82 -11.01 -0.01 13.07
CA GLU A 82 -11.63 -1.21 12.52
C GLU A 82 -11.02 -1.67 11.20
N ILE A 83 -10.32 -0.78 10.46
CA ILE A 83 -9.75 -1.14 9.16
C ILE A 83 -8.41 -1.85 9.34
N GLY A 84 -8.20 -2.92 8.56
CA GLY A 84 -6.97 -3.72 8.53
C GLY A 84 -6.22 -3.66 7.19
N GLY A 85 -6.86 -3.12 6.15
CA GLY A 85 -6.30 -3.01 4.80
C GLY A 85 -6.88 -1.80 4.06
N ILE A 86 -6.07 -1.19 3.20
CA ILE A 86 -6.47 -0.04 2.37
C ILE A 86 -6.01 -0.30 0.94
N VAL A 87 -6.92 -0.08 -0.01
CA VAL A 87 -6.65 -0.14 -1.45
C VAL A 87 -6.97 1.22 -2.05
N HIS A 88 -6.00 1.80 -2.75
CA HIS A 88 -6.18 2.98 -3.58
C HIS A 88 -6.05 2.60 -5.06
N THR A 89 -6.99 3.04 -5.88
CA THR A 89 -6.98 2.83 -7.34
C THR A 89 -7.57 4.02 -8.06
N HIS A 90 -7.24 4.15 -9.35
CA HIS A 90 -7.98 4.99 -10.30
C HIS A 90 -8.80 4.10 -11.24
N SER A 91 -9.60 3.21 -10.66
CA SER A 91 -10.45 2.29 -11.44
C SER A 91 -11.51 3.07 -12.21
N ARG A 92 -11.54 2.85 -13.53
CA ARG A 92 -12.20 3.75 -14.50
C ARG A 92 -13.61 4.22 -14.11
N HIS A 93 -14.48 3.30 -13.71
CA HIS A 93 -15.88 3.63 -13.42
C HIS A 93 -16.10 4.26 -12.03
N ALA A 94 -15.19 4.07 -11.08
CA ALA A 94 -15.26 4.74 -9.79
C ALA A 94 -14.64 6.16 -9.83
N THR A 95 -13.76 6.40 -10.80
CA THR A 95 -13.06 7.68 -10.98
C THR A 95 -13.83 8.68 -11.85
N ILE A 96 -14.71 8.23 -12.74
CA ILE A 96 -15.59 9.08 -13.58
C ILE A 96 -16.82 9.48 -12.77
#